data_AF-A0A235IY16-F1
#
_entry.id   AF-A0A235IY16-F1
#
_cell.length_a   1.000
_cell.length_b   1.000
_cell.length_c   1.000
_cell.angle_alpha   90.00
_cell.angle_beta   90.00
_cell.angle_gamma   90.00
#
_symmetry.space_group_name_H-M   'P 1'
#
loop_
_entity.id
_entity.type
_entity.pdbx_description
1 polymer ?
#
loop_
_entity_poly.entity_id
_entity_poly.type
_entity_poly.pdbx_seq_one_letter_code
_entity_poly.pdbx_strand_id
1 'polypeptide(L)'
;MKFHINPVIWVAIGVNCLCLATVTTAVVSKRMSSDNEITERAKGLNLVAQHFKADTCWISKDKKPFKLGDEIDTPGSLKGKLPTSCIKSIKTGQILQVAYSEGKLIVSQIYSKTELRNQLSILKEQGNSNDETQRKKR
;
A
#
# COMPACT_ATOMS: atom_id res chain seq x y z
N MET A 1 6.44 -59.10 -20.38
CA MET A 1 5.18 -58.35 -20.61
C MET A 1 5.52 -57.03 -21.30
N LYS A 2 5.15 -56.85 -22.57
CA LYS A 2 5.34 -55.58 -23.29
C LYS A 2 4.07 -54.75 -23.10
N PHE A 3 4.14 -53.69 -22.30
CA PHE A 3 3.03 -52.76 -22.14
C PHE A 3 2.88 -51.96 -23.43
N HIS A 4 1.81 -52.23 -24.18
CA HIS A 4 1.38 -51.34 -25.26
C HIS A 4 0.83 -50.05 -24.64
N ILE A 5 1.73 -49.12 -24.38
CA ILE A 5 1.38 -47.78 -23.89
C ILE A 5 0.77 -47.03 -25.07
N ASN A 6 -0.54 -46.82 -25.02
CA ASN A 6 -1.28 -46.14 -26.08
C ASN A 6 -0.99 -44.63 -26.00
N PRO A 7 -0.31 -44.02 -26.99
CA PRO A 7 0.22 -42.65 -26.90
C PRO A 7 -0.88 -41.59 -26.75
N VAL A 8 -2.10 -41.89 -27.16
CA VAL A 8 -3.28 -41.01 -27.03
C VAL A 8 -3.65 -40.76 -25.55
N ILE A 9 -3.49 -41.76 -24.68
CA ILE A 9 -3.81 -41.63 -23.25
C ILE A 9 -2.81 -40.71 -22.55
N TRP A 10 -1.53 -40.76 -22.93
CA TRP A 10 -0.49 -39.90 -22.38
C TRP A 10 -0.69 -38.42 -22.77
N VAL A 11 -1.12 -38.17 -24.01
CA VAL A 11 -1.44 -36.81 -24.47
C VAL A 11 -2.66 -36.26 -23.73
N ALA A 12 -3.70 -37.08 -23.52
CA ALA A 12 -4.89 -36.66 -22.77
C ALA A 12 -4.61 -36.35 -21.28
N ILE A 13 -3.70 -37.10 -20.64
CA ILE A 13 -3.24 -36.82 -19.27
C ILE A 13 -2.37 -35.56 -19.25
N GLY A 14 -1.45 -35.41 -20.20
CA GLY A 14 -0.57 -34.24 -20.31
C GLY A 14 -1.33 -32.92 -20.48
N VAL A 15 -2.37 -32.91 -21.32
CA VAL A 15 -3.22 -31.72 -21.54
C VAL A 15 -4.03 -31.35 -20.29
N ASN A 16 -4.57 -32.33 -19.56
CA ASN A 16 -5.28 -32.07 -18.30
C ASN A 16 -4.36 -31.52 -17.21
N CYS A 17 -3.14 -32.04 -17.07
CA CYS A 17 -2.17 -31.52 -16.12
C CYS A 17 -1.74 -30.08 -16.47
N LEU A 18 -1.55 -29.75 -17.76
CA LEU A 18 -1.21 -28.39 -18.19
C LEU A 18 -2.34 -27.38 -17.89
N CYS A 19 -3.59 -27.78 -18.14
CA CYS A 19 -4.75 -26.95 -17.83
C CYS A 19 -4.89 -26.68 -16.32
N LEU A 20 -4.61 -27.68 -15.46
CA LEU A 20 -4.66 -27.49 -14.01
C LEU A 20 -3.53 -26.59 -13.49
N ALA A 21 -2.32 -26.71 -14.05
CA ALA A 21 -1.16 -25.89 -13.68
C ALA A 21 -1.35 -24.41 -14.02
N THR A 22 -1.89 -24.10 -15.20
CA THR A 22 -2.14 -22.72 -15.64
C THR A 22 -3.18 -22.01 -14.77
N VAL A 23 -4.27 -22.71 -14.43
CA VAL A 23 -5.33 -22.18 -13.54
C VAL A 23 -4.80 -21.92 -12.13
N THR A 24 -3.99 -22.81 -11.57
CA THR A 24 -3.39 -22.61 -10.24
C THR A 24 -2.39 -21.45 -10.24
N THR A 25 -1.53 -21.31 -11.24
CA THR A 25 -0.63 -20.14 -11.35
C THR A 25 -1.37 -18.82 -11.50
N ALA A 26 -2.50 -18.80 -12.23
CA ALA A 26 -3.33 -17.59 -12.36
C ALA A 26 -4.02 -17.19 -11.05
N VAL A 27 -4.43 -18.16 -10.22
CA VAL A 27 -5.03 -17.88 -8.92
C VAL A 27 -3.98 -17.47 -7.89
N VAL A 28 -2.81 -18.12 -7.89
CA VAL A 28 -1.70 -17.78 -6.99
C VAL A 28 -1.16 -16.38 -7.29
N SER A 29 -0.92 -16.05 -8.56
CA SER A 29 -0.45 -14.71 -8.94
C SER A 29 -1.43 -13.61 -8.56
N LYS A 30 -2.74 -13.81 -8.74
CA LYS A 30 -3.77 -12.87 -8.27
C LYS A 30 -3.76 -12.68 -6.75
N ARG A 31 -3.60 -13.77 -5.99
CA ARG A 31 -3.49 -13.69 -4.51
C ARG A 31 -2.22 -12.96 -4.08
N MET A 32 -1.08 -13.28 -4.69
CA MET A 32 0.19 -12.60 -4.38
C MET A 32 0.18 -11.11 -4.74
N SER A 33 -0.43 -10.73 -5.86
CA SER A 33 -0.61 -9.31 -6.22
C SER A 33 -1.49 -8.59 -5.19
N SER A 34 -2.59 -9.22 -4.79
CA SER A 34 -3.49 -8.68 -3.77
C SER A 34 -2.80 -8.55 -2.41
N ASP A 35 -2.01 -9.55 -1.99
CA ASP A 35 -1.27 -9.53 -0.73
C ASP A 35 -0.17 -8.46 -0.74
N ASN A 36 0.49 -8.26 -1.87
CA ASN A 36 1.51 -7.22 -2.02
C ASN A 36 0.89 -5.81 -2.01
N GLU A 37 -0.23 -5.60 -2.70
CA GLU A 37 -0.97 -4.33 -2.67
C GLU A 37 -1.48 -3.98 -1.26
N ILE A 38 -1.98 -4.96 -0.51
CA ILE A 38 -2.38 -4.77 0.89
C ILE A 38 -1.17 -4.37 1.74
N THR A 39 -0.03 -5.02 1.52
CA THR A 39 1.22 -4.74 2.24
C THR A 39 1.76 -3.35 1.93
N GLU A 40 1.74 -2.93 0.66
CA GLU A 40 2.15 -1.59 0.24
C GLU A 40 1.23 -0.52 0.81
N ARG A 41 -0.09 -0.73 0.78
CA ARG A 41 -1.07 0.17 1.39
C ARG A 41 -0.84 0.28 2.91
N ALA A 42 -0.55 -0.81 3.60
CA ALA A 42 -0.26 -0.80 5.03
C ALA A 42 1.05 -0.05 5.36
N LYS A 43 2.11 -0.27 4.58
CA LYS A 43 3.37 0.47 4.69
C LYS A 43 3.16 1.98 4.44
N GLY A 44 2.38 2.32 3.42
CA GLY A 44 1.99 3.69 3.12
C GLY A 44 1.23 4.37 4.25
N LEU A 45 0.26 3.66 4.85
CA LEU A 45 -0.51 4.16 5.99
C LEU A 45 0.39 4.42 7.21
N ASN A 46 1.36 3.53 7.47
CA ASN A 46 2.33 3.71 8.55
C ASN A 46 3.21 4.95 8.33
N LEU A 47 3.73 5.13 7.11
CA LEU A 47 4.53 6.29 6.72
C LEU A 47 3.73 7.59 6.91
N VAL A 48 2.50 7.62 6.42
CA VAL A 48 1.57 8.74 6.59
C VAL A 48 1.28 9.02 8.07
N ALA A 49 1.06 7.98 8.89
CA ALA A 49 0.85 8.11 10.33
C ALA A 49 2.04 8.73 11.05
N GLN A 50 3.27 8.35 10.67
CA GLN A 50 4.49 8.95 11.21
C GLN A 50 4.60 10.43 10.83
N HIS A 51 4.36 10.77 9.56
CA HIS A 51 4.36 12.17 9.10
C HIS A 51 3.29 13.01 9.78
N PHE A 52 2.12 12.43 10.02
CA PHE A 52 1.02 13.08 10.71
C PHE A 52 1.37 13.34 12.18
N LYS A 53 2.00 12.37 12.86
CA LYS A 53 2.46 12.52 14.26
C LYS A 53 3.57 13.57 14.39
N ALA A 54 4.44 13.67 13.39
CA ALA A 54 5.53 14.66 13.33
C ALA A 54 5.08 16.04 12.83
N ASP A 55 3.79 16.25 12.54
CA ASP A 55 3.22 17.48 11.95
C ASP A 55 3.95 17.95 10.67
N THR A 56 4.36 16.97 9.85
CA THR A 56 5.07 17.20 8.58
C THR A 56 4.18 17.02 7.36
N CYS A 57 2.90 16.69 7.54
CA CYS A 57 1.94 16.57 6.45
C CYS A 57 1.61 17.93 5.85
N TRP A 58 1.56 18.00 4.52
CA TRP A 58 1.11 19.19 3.82
C TRP A 58 -0.39 19.36 3.94
N ILE A 59 -0.86 20.59 3.82
CA ILE A 59 -2.28 20.92 3.93
C ILE A 59 -2.80 21.35 2.57
N SER A 60 -3.70 20.57 2.00
CA SER A 60 -4.46 20.96 0.81
C SER A 60 -5.76 21.66 1.21
N LYS A 61 -6.10 22.71 0.46
CA LYS A 61 -7.35 23.49 0.60
C LYS A 61 -8.36 23.17 -0.51
N ASP A 62 -8.09 22.15 -1.31
CA ASP A 62 -8.93 21.79 -2.44
C ASP A 62 -10.34 21.41 -1.99
N LYS A 63 -11.33 21.85 -2.78
CA LYS A 63 -12.74 21.65 -2.47
C LYS A 63 -13.26 20.29 -2.94
N LYS A 64 -12.57 19.66 -3.90
CA LYS A 64 -12.99 18.39 -4.49
C LYS A 64 -12.23 17.22 -3.84
N PRO A 65 -12.86 16.05 -3.69
CA PRO A 65 -12.16 14.85 -3.25
C PRO A 65 -11.15 14.42 -4.30
N PHE A 66 -9.96 14.07 -3.84
CA PHE A 66 -8.91 13.52 -4.68
C PHE A 66 -9.20 12.06 -5.01
N LYS A 67 -8.70 11.62 -6.16
CA LYS A 67 -8.69 10.23 -6.63
C LYS A 67 -7.26 9.71 -6.73
N LEU A 68 -7.13 8.39 -6.79
CA LEU A 68 -5.85 7.75 -7.05
C LEU A 68 -5.38 8.15 -8.45
N GLY A 69 -4.10 8.48 -8.57
CA GLY A 69 -3.50 8.97 -9.81
C GLY A 69 -3.72 10.46 -10.09
N ASP A 70 -4.48 11.18 -9.26
CA ASP A 70 -4.61 12.63 -9.42
C ASP A 70 -3.25 13.30 -9.24
N GLU A 71 -2.94 14.22 -10.16
CA GLU A 71 -1.78 15.08 -10.05
C GLU A 71 -2.10 16.23 -9.09
N ILE A 72 -1.17 16.49 -8.19
CA ILE A 72 -1.23 17.62 -7.28
C ILE A 72 -0.21 18.63 -7.76
N ASP A 73 -0.71 19.72 -8.32
CA ASP A 73 0.08 20.90 -8.58
C ASP A 73 0.51 21.47 -7.23
N THR A 74 1.74 21.19 -6.83
CA THR A 74 2.34 21.91 -5.73
C THR A 74 2.50 23.36 -6.17
N PRO A 75 1.84 24.34 -5.51
CA PRO A 75 2.20 25.72 -5.75
C PRO A 75 3.66 25.84 -5.34
N GLY A 76 4.55 26.19 -6.28
CA GLY A 76 6.01 26.30 -6.11
C GLY A 76 6.45 27.40 -5.12
N SER A 77 5.69 27.65 -4.07
CA SER A 77 5.80 28.78 -3.16
C SER A 77 5.73 28.37 -1.68
N LEU A 78 6.17 27.17 -1.32
CA LEU A 78 6.67 26.92 0.04
C LEU A 78 8.17 26.67 -0.06
N LYS A 79 8.92 27.75 -0.33
CA LYS A 79 10.38 27.81 -0.26
C LYS A 79 10.86 27.10 1.01
N GLY A 80 11.40 25.89 0.87
CA GLY A 80 12.13 25.19 1.93
C GLY A 80 11.47 23.96 2.56
N LYS A 81 10.20 23.62 2.26
CA LYS A 81 9.64 22.31 2.65
C LYS A 81 9.74 21.35 1.48
N LEU A 82 10.51 20.28 1.64
CA LEU A 82 10.46 19.14 0.72
C LEU A 82 9.02 18.60 0.72
N PRO A 83 8.46 18.23 -0.45
CA PRO A 83 7.16 17.58 -0.48
C PRO A 83 7.28 16.29 0.31
N THR A 84 6.60 16.23 1.45
CA THR A 84 6.50 14.99 2.22
C THR A 84 5.50 14.10 1.53
N SER A 85 5.62 12.80 1.76
CA SER A 85 4.72 11.78 1.23
C SER A 85 3.29 11.90 1.75
N CYS A 86 2.96 12.87 2.62
CA CYS A 86 1.67 13.01 3.29
C CYS A 86 1.00 14.35 2.99
N ILE A 87 -0.26 14.32 2.53
CA ILE A 87 -1.11 15.51 2.35
C ILE A 87 -2.44 15.31 3.06
N LYS A 88 -2.85 16.29 3.88
CA LYS A 88 -4.14 16.34 4.56
C LYS A 88 -5.05 17.33 3.85
N SER A 89 -6.18 16.86 3.32
CA SER A 89 -7.23 17.73 2.82
C SER A 89 -8.16 18.14 3.97
N ILE A 90 -8.22 19.45 4.26
CA ILE A 90 -9.06 19.95 5.36
C ILE A 90 -10.54 19.78 5.02
N LYS A 91 -10.92 20.04 3.77
CA LYS A 91 -12.32 20.09 3.36
C LYS A 91 -12.95 18.72 3.16
N THR A 92 -12.22 17.81 2.54
CA THR A 92 -12.73 16.46 2.27
C THR A 92 -12.43 15.51 3.42
N GLY A 93 -11.51 15.89 4.31
CA GLY A 93 -11.08 15.05 5.42
C GLY A 93 -10.23 13.85 4.98
N GLN A 94 -9.83 13.79 3.71
CA GLN A 94 -8.97 12.75 3.19
C GLN A 94 -7.52 13.00 3.61
N ILE A 95 -6.79 11.90 3.81
CA ILE A 95 -5.34 11.90 4.00
C ILE A 95 -4.75 11.15 2.82
N LEU A 96 -3.85 11.79 2.10
CA LEU A 96 -3.30 11.31 0.85
C LEU A 96 -1.84 10.93 1.08
N GLN A 97 -1.46 9.80 0.48
CA GLN A 97 -0.06 9.51 0.23
C GLN A 97 0.28 9.95 -1.18
N VAL A 98 1.36 10.71 -1.32
CA VAL A 98 1.84 11.17 -2.61
C VAL A 98 3.19 10.57 -2.95
N ALA A 99 3.38 10.26 -4.23
CA ALA A 99 4.65 9.84 -4.81
C ALA A 99 5.10 10.89 -5.83
N TYR A 100 6.41 11.08 -5.94
CA TYR A 100 6.98 11.95 -6.96
C TYR A 100 7.21 11.15 -8.23
N SER A 101 6.60 11.55 -9.34
CA SER A 101 6.77 10.93 -10.65
C SER A 101 6.78 12.01 -11.72
N GLU A 102 7.76 11.95 -12.62
CA GLU A 102 7.86 12.87 -13.78
C GLU A 102 7.80 14.36 -13.42
N GLY A 103 8.37 14.74 -12.27
CA GLY A 103 8.40 16.14 -11.83
C GLY A 103 7.12 16.60 -11.10
N LYS A 104 6.13 15.72 -10.94
CA LYS A 104 4.84 16.03 -10.31
C LYS A 104 4.59 15.15 -9.08
N LEU A 105 3.74 15.64 -8.18
CA LEU A 105 3.18 14.81 -7.11
C LEU A 105 1.93 14.10 -7.60
N ILE A 106 1.92 12.79 -7.46
CA ILE A 106 0.78 11.95 -7.83
C ILE A 106 0.22 11.30 -6.57
N VAL A 107 -1.10 11.33 -6.42
CA VAL A 107 -1.79 10.62 -5.34
C VAL A 107 -1.63 9.12 -5.54
N SER A 108 -0.82 8.50 -4.70
CA SER A 108 -0.54 7.06 -4.72
C SER A 108 -1.55 6.28 -3.89
N GLN A 109 -1.94 6.79 -2.72
CA GLN A 109 -2.94 6.16 -1.84
C GLN A 109 -3.82 7.21 -1.16
N ILE A 110 -5.03 6.79 -0.81
CA ILE A 110 -6.01 7.62 -0.09
C ILE A 110 -6.48 6.87 1.15
N TYR A 111 -6.44 7.58 2.27
CA TYR A 111 -6.82 7.10 3.58
C TYR A 111 -7.86 8.00 4.21
N SER A 112 -8.75 7.37 4.97
CA SER A 112 -9.70 8.03 5.85
C SER A 112 -9.06 8.41 7.18
N LYS A 113 -9.69 9.36 7.90
CA LYS A 113 -9.29 9.70 9.28
C LYS A 113 -9.35 8.50 10.22
N THR A 114 -10.30 7.60 9.99
CA THR A 114 -10.49 6.40 10.81
C THR A 114 -9.32 5.42 10.64
N GLU A 115 -8.91 5.14 9.41
CA GLU A 115 -7.73 4.30 9.12
C GLU A 115 -6.48 4.87 9.78
N LEU A 116 -6.25 6.19 9.64
CA LEU A 116 -5.12 6.86 10.27
C LEU A 116 -5.17 6.77 11.80
N ARG A 117 -6.34 6.98 12.41
CA ARG A 117 -6.51 6.90 13.87
C ARG A 117 -6.21 5.49 14.36
N ASN A 118 -6.68 4.46 13.66
CA ASN A 118 -6.39 3.07 14.00
C ASN A 118 -4.89 2.79 13.94
N GLN A 119 -4.20 3.26 12.88
CA GLN A 119 -2.75 3.10 12.76
C GLN A 119 -1.98 3.83 13.87
N LEU A 120 -2.41 5.05 14.23
CA LEU A 120 -1.80 5.82 15.32
C LEU A 120 -1.97 5.12 16.68
N SER A 121 -3.11 4.46 16.93
CA SER A 121 -3.31 3.65 18.14
C SER A 121 -2.32 2.48 18.21
N ILE A 122 -2.16 1.75 17.11
CA ILE A 122 -1.21 0.62 17.01
C ILE A 122 0.23 1.10 17.27
N LEU A 123 0.64 2.22 16.65
CA LEU A 123 1.97 2.79 16.86
C LEU A 123 2.22 3.23 18.31
N LYS A 124 1.17 3.68 19.01
CA LYS A 124 1.26 4.06 20.43
C LYS A 124 1.48 2.83 21.33
N GLU A 125 0.78 1.73 21.07
CA GLU A 125 0.93 0.47 21.83
C GLU A 125 2.32 -0.16 21.66
N GLN A 126 2.86 -0.13 20.44
CA GLN A 126 4.22 -0.59 20.14
C GLN A 126 5.30 0.28 20.83
N GLY A 127 5.09 1.61 20.85
CA GLY A 127 5.97 2.52 21.59
C GLY A 127 5.99 2.23 23.09
N ASN A 128 4.82 1.96 23.68
CA ASN A 128 4.69 1.68 25.11
C ASN A 128 5.32 0.33 25.52
N SER A 129 5.19 -0.70 24.67
CA SER A 129 5.77 -2.03 24.94
C SER A 129 7.30 -2.04 24.86
N ASN A 130 7.88 -1.26 23.95
CA ASN A 130 9.33 -1.11 23.84
C ASN A 130 9.92 -0.30 25.01
N ASP A 131 9.21 0.70 25.51
CA ASP A 131 9.63 1.50 26.66
C ASP A 131 9.62 0.66 27.95
N GLU A 132 8.61 -0.18 28.14
CA GLU A 132 8.53 -1.09 29.30
C GLU A 132 9.63 -2.17 29.28
N THR A 133 10.00 -2.66 28.09
CA THR A 133 11.09 -3.63 27.92
C THR A 133 12.47 -3.00 28.18
N GLN A 134 12.68 -1.73 27.79
CA GLN A 134 13.89 -0.97 28.08
C GLN A 134 14.00 -0.63 29.58
N ARG A 135 12.87 -0.34 30.25
CA ARG A 135 12.83 -0.08 31.70
C ARG A 135 13.14 -1.31 32.56
N LYS A 136 12.77 -2.52 32.13
CA LYS A 136 13.12 -3.78 32.83
C LYS A 136 14.57 -4.24 32.63
N LYS A 137 15.33 -3.59 31.73
CA LYS A 137 16.75 -3.90 31.47
C LYS A 137 17.72 -2.93 32.15
N ARG A 138 17.23 -1.90 32.84
CA ARG A 138 18.00 -1.02 33.72
C ARG A 138 17.73 -1.38 35.17
#